data_AF-A0A3A9VLP6-F1
#
_entry.id   AF-A0A3A9VLP6-F1
#
_cell.length_a   1.000
_cell.length_b   1.000
_cell.length_c   1.000
_cell.angle_alpha   90.00
_cell.angle_beta   90.00
_cell.angle_gamma   90.00
#
_symmetry.space_group_name_H-M   'P 1'
#
loop_
_entity.id
_entity.type
_entity.pdbx_description
1 polymer ?
#
loop_
_entity_poly.entity_id
_entity_poly.type
_entity_poly.pdbx_seq_one_letter_code
_entity_poly.pdbx_strand_id
1 'polypeptide(L)'
;MLRSILFFMLLYLGNVLYAQTNSKFYGVKSHYGFIIPHTPDLKPISKTNPYGLQLEMSTLRTSDQAWKTCFCYGRTGFAFTYFNYANPDVLGSSYNFIYFVEPYFTYQSSLKFSLRGSIGGTYLDTIFDEETNPDNVLFSTHFSFYLALSLNLNYHINNNYALNLSANYNHISNGGQKQPNKGMNFPTLSIGVDRIINYTPLKPKPSELKQYSRAWSYYLGSFASLRSSDREAESTNHPLIGGLGGALKPLSRINGINLGIEFWYDWSDLKQVEQQNLDDSSFSSALTLGHHFHVGNFYFLQQFGIYATRPKNIQSNWLYQRYSFWYRIANRWAIGASLIAYGRTADHMDGRLLYIIQ
;
A
#
# COMPACT_ATOMS: atom_id res chain seq x y z
N MET A 1 25.23 -54.78 -2.13
CA MET A 1 25.90 -53.49 -1.84
C MET A 1 26.08 -52.61 -3.09
N LEU A 2 26.43 -53.16 -4.27
CA LEU A 2 26.59 -52.37 -5.51
C LEU A 2 25.30 -51.73 -6.08
N ARG A 3 24.13 -52.35 -5.90
CA ARG A 3 22.85 -51.80 -6.41
C ARG A 3 22.35 -50.56 -5.67
N SER A 4 22.75 -50.37 -4.41
CA SER A 4 22.33 -49.21 -3.59
C SER A 4 23.16 -47.96 -3.89
N ILE A 5 24.39 -48.13 -4.40
CA ILE A 5 25.28 -47.03 -4.76
C ILE A 5 24.86 -46.39 -6.09
N LEU A 6 24.36 -47.19 -7.05
CA LEU A 6 23.85 -46.68 -8.33
C LEU A 6 22.58 -45.83 -8.15
N PHE A 7 21.71 -46.18 -7.20
CA PHE A 7 20.50 -45.41 -6.89
C PHE A 7 20.83 -44.04 -6.26
N PHE A 8 21.87 -43.98 -5.42
CA PHE A 8 22.36 -42.71 -4.87
C PHE A 8 23.13 -41.85 -5.89
N MET A 9 23.84 -42.44 -6.85
CA MET A 9 24.43 -41.68 -7.96
C MET A 9 23.39 -41.13 -8.95
N LEU A 10 22.30 -41.87 -9.21
CA LEU A 10 21.19 -41.39 -10.06
C LEU A 10 20.39 -40.26 -9.41
N LEU A 11 20.32 -40.20 -8.08
CA LEU A 11 19.74 -39.06 -7.36
C LEU A 11 20.62 -37.80 -7.34
N TYR A 12 21.92 -37.94 -7.63
CA TYR A 12 22.86 -36.80 -7.70
C TYR A 12 23.03 -36.21 -9.11
N LEU A 13 22.60 -36.93 -10.15
CA LEU A 13 22.76 -36.51 -11.55
C LEU A 13 21.52 -35.78 -12.14
N GLY A 14 20.47 -35.57 -11.34
CA GLY A 14 19.18 -35.07 -11.82
C GLY A 14 18.94 -33.55 -11.76
N ASN A 15 19.88 -32.72 -11.32
CA ASN A 15 19.63 -31.27 -11.19
C ASN A 15 20.83 -30.41 -11.60
N VAL A 16 21.24 -30.51 -12.86
CA VAL A 16 21.83 -29.36 -13.57
C VAL A 16 20.80 -28.83 -14.57
N LEU A 17 19.61 -28.53 -14.05
CA LEU A 17 18.80 -27.49 -14.66
C LEU A 17 19.56 -26.19 -14.43
N TYR A 18 19.92 -25.48 -15.49
CA TYR A 18 20.38 -24.10 -15.40
C TYR A 18 19.28 -23.27 -14.74
N ALA A 19 19.27 -23.23 -13.40
CA ALA A 19 18.46 -22.32 -12.65
C ALA A 19 18.88 -20.92 -13.12
N GLN A 20 17.97 -20.18 -13.75
CA GLN A 20 18.22 -18.78 -14.07
C GLN A 20 18.55 -18.06 -12.76
N THR A 21 19.84 -17.78 -12.55
CA THR A 21 20.29 -17.05 -11.37
C THR A 21 19.80 -15.62 -11.53
N ASN A 22 18.70 -15.31 -10.88
CA ASN A 22 18.18 -13.95 -10.85
C ASN A 22 19.25 -13.02 -10.25
N SER A 23 19.40 -11.83 -10.85
CA SER A 23 20.34 -10.82 -10.35
C SER A 23 19.94 -10.41 -8.94
N LYS A 24 20.91 -10.41 -8.03
CA LYS A 24 20.73 -10.00 -6.63
C LYS A 24 21.32 -8.61 -6.42
N PHE A 25 20.65 -7.81 -5.60
CA PHE A 25 21.04 -6.44 -5.27
C PHE A 25 21.16 -6.34 -3.75
N TYR A 26 22.23 -5.71 -3.29
CA TYR A 26 22.48 -5.39 -1.89
C TYR A 26 22.73 -3.90 -1.79
N GLY A 27 21.80 -3.17 -1.16
CA GLY A 27 21.77 -1.72 -1.18
C GLY A 27 21.96 -1.10 0.18
N VAL A 28 22.55 0.09 0.19
CA VAL A 28 22.60 0.99 1.35
C VAL A 28 22.09 2.35 0.92
N LYS A 29 21.18 2.95 1.69
CA LYS A 29 20.60 4.27 1.41
C LYS A 29 20.56 5.14 2.65
N SER A 30 20.79 6.44 2.48
CA SER A 30 20.55 7.45 3.51
C SER A 30 19.28 8.22 3.17
N HIS A 31 18.48 8.56 4.18
CA HIS A 31 17.22 9.29 4.06
C HIS A 31 17.29 10.61 4.82
N TYR A 32 16.60 11.63 4.29
CA TYR A 32 16.37 12.91 4.96
C TYR A 32 15.01 13.48 4.52
N GLY A 33 14.26 14.09 5.44
CA GLY A 33 12.89 14.51 5.15
C GLY A 33 12.27 15.45 6.16
N PHE A 34 10.94 15.48 6.19
CA PHE A 34 10.12 16.29 7.10
C PHE A 34 8.83 15.56 7.47
N ILE A 35 8.17 15.99 8.55
CA ILE A 35 6.90 15.44 9.00
C ILE A 35 5.75 16.33 8.50
N ILE A 36 4.65 15.72 8.02
CA ILE A 36 3.45 16.44 7.61
C ILE A 36 2.46 16.49 8.80
N PRO A 37 2.25 17.67 9.43
CA PRO A 37 1.21 17.83 10.44
C PRO A 37 -0.15 17.89 9.77
N HIS A 38 -0.94 16.81 9.89
CA HIS A 38 -2.27 16.70 9.29
C HIS A 38 -3.42 17.08 10.24
N THR A 39 -3.10 17.36 11.51
CA THR A 39 -3.99 18.01 12.49
C THR A 39 -3.25 19.14 13.22
N PRO A 40 -3.96 20.13 13.80
CA PRO A 40 -3.33 21.26 14.50
C PRO A 40 -2.39 20.83 15.63
N ASP A 41 -2.77 19.82 16.41
CA ASP A 41 -2.02 19.33 17.59
C ASP A 41 -0.67 18.72 17.22
N LEU A 42 -0.48 18.33 15.95
CA LEU A 42 0.79 17.79 15.47
C LEU A 42 1.82 18.87 15.12
N LYS A 43 1.39 20.13 14.95
CA LYS A 43 2.28 21.22 14.53
C LYS A 43 3.48 21.44 15.47
N PRO A 44 3.36 21.39 16.81
CA PRO A 44 4.50 21.58 17.70
C PRO A 44 5.55 20.49 17.57
N ILE A 45 5.13 19.22 17.48
CA ILE A 45 6.02 18.06 17.49
C ILE A 45 6.57 17.69 16.11
N SER A 46 6.00 18.24 15.02
CA SER A 46 6.36 17.92 13.64
C SER A 46 7.37 18.88 12.99
N LYS A 47 7.85 19.91 13.71
CA LYS A 47 8.82 20.90 13.20
C LYS A 47 10.27 20.39 13.23
N THR A 48 10.48 19.13 12.86
CA THR A 48 11.77 18.47 12.85
C THR A 48 11.99 17.73 11.55
N ASN A 49 13.23 17.31 11.30
CA ASN A 49 13.63 16.68 10.05
C ASN A 49 14.10 15.25 10.29
N PRO A 50 13.25 14.24 9.99
CA PRO A 50 13.65 12.85 10.11
C PRO A 50 14.82 12.52 9.19
N TYR A 51 15.75 11.72 9.68
CA TYR A 51 16.86 11.18 8.91
C TYR A 51 17.05 9.70 9.23
N GLY A 52 17.65 8.95 8.31
CA GLY A 52 17.70 7.50 8.47
C GLY A 52 18.70 6.79 7.58
N LEU A 53 18.94 5.53 7.90
CA LEU A 53 19.79 4.62 7.14
C LEU A 53 18.98 3.35 6.81
N GLN A 54 19.07 2.90 5.57
CA GLN A 54 18.40 1.71 5.08
C GLN A 54 19.41 0.73 4.49
N LEU A 55 19.25 -0.54 4.85
CA LEU A 55 19.91 -1.68 4.21
C LEU A 55 18.86 -2.47 3.43
N GLU A 56 19.15 -2.87 2.20
CA GLU A 56 18.21 -3.64 1.39
C GLU A 56 18.86 -4.84 0.71
N MET A 57 18.10 -5.92 0.58
CA MET A 57 18.44 -7.08 -0.22
C MET A 57 17.27 -7.40 -1.16
N SER A 58 17.54 -7.52 -2.45
CA SER A 58 16.48 -7.79 -3.43
C SER A 58 16.92 -8.63 -4.60
N THR A 59 15.93 -9.17 -5.28
CA THR A 59 16.11 -10.01 -6.45
C THR A 59 15.32 -9.43 -7.62
N LEU A 60 15.98 -9.30 -8.77
CA LEU A 60 15.35 -8.91 -10.03
C LEU A 60 14.61 -10.10 -10.64
N ARG A 61 13.32 -9.96 -10.87
CA ARG A 61 12.46 -11.01 -11.43
C ARG A 61 12.46 -10.91 -12.96
N THR A 62 13.06 -11.88 -13.65
CA THR A 62 13.20 -11.88 -15.11
C THR A 62 12.37 -12.94 -15.84
N SER A 63 11.73 -13.85 -15.12
CA SER A 63 10.86 -14.89 -15.68
C SER A 63 9.68 -14.31 -16.46
N ASP A 64 9.19 -15.03 -17.47
CA ASP A 64 8.00 -14.63 -18.23
C ASP A 64 6.75 -14.52 -17.34
N GLN A 65 6.63 -15.38 -16.32
CA GLN A 65 5.50 -15.35 -15.39
C GLN A 65 5.51 -14.06 -14.55
N ALA A 66 6.65 -13.67 -13.99
CA ALA A 66 6.78 -12.40 -13.27
C ALA A 66 6.57 -11.20 -14.20
N TRP A 67 7.06 -11.28 -15.44
CA TRP A 67 6.81 -10.24 -16.43
C TRP A 67 5.31 -10.08 -16.70
N LYS A 68 4.54 -11.16 -16.88
CA LYS A 68 3.09 -11.10 -17.13
C LYS A 68 2.29 -10.38 -16.03
N THR A 69 2.81 -10.26 -14.81
CA THR A 69 2.14 -9.56 -13.70
C THR A 69 1.94 -8.07 -13.98
N CYS A 70 2.94 -7.39 -14.55
CA CYS A 70 2.91 -5.94 -14.79
C CYS A 70 3.35 -5.56 -16.22
N PHE A 71 3.71 -6.54 -17.04
CA PHE A 71 4.41 -6.39 -18.31
C PHE A 71 5.68 -5.55 -18.18
N CYS A 72 6.38 -5.80 -17.08
CA CYS A 72 7.55 -5.05 -16.64
C CYS A 72 8.53 -6.01 -15.96
N TYR A 73 9.81 -5.64 -15.93
CA TYR A 73 10.74 -6.25 -14.99
C TYR A 73 10.56 -5.57 -13.65
N GLY A 74 10.83 -6.26 -12.55
CA GLY A 74 10.72 -5.65 -11.23
C GLY A 74 11.60 -6.34 -10.21
N ARG A 75 11.94 -5.60 -9.16
CA ARG A 75 12.61 -6.14 -7.99
C ARG A 75 11.60 -6.47 -6.90
N THR A 76 11.89 -7.51 -6.16
CA THR A 76 11.22 -7.80 -4.88
C THR A 76 12.28 -8.06 -3.85
N GLY A 77 12.11 -7.56 -2.64
CA GLY A 77 13.12 -7.72 -1.60
C GLY A 77 12.65 -7.32 -0.23
N PHE A 78 13.61 -7.36 0.69
CA PHE A 78 13.44 -6.91 2.05
C PHE A 78 14.38 -5.74 2.32
N ALA A 79 13.96 -4.84 3.19
CA ALA A 79 14.78 -3.75 3.69
C ALA A 79 14.63 -3.64 5.21
N PHE A 80 15.70 -3.20 5.85
CA PHE A 80 15.69 -2.74 7.23
C PHE A 80 16.05 -1.26 7.24
N THR A 81 15.21 -0.45 7.85
CA THR A 81 15.38 1.01 7.88
C THR A 81 15.28 1.54 9.29
N TYR A 82 16.31 2.27 9.71
CA TYR A 82 16.30 3.07 10.92
C TYR A 82 15.94 4.51 10.57
N PHE A 83 15.03 5.13 11.32
CA PHE A 83 14.75 6.57 11.26
C PHE A 83 14.87 7.19 12.66
N ASN A 84 15.59 8.31 12.76
CA ASN A 84 15.54 9.21 13.89
C ASN A 84 14.65 10.41 13.52
N TYR A 85 13.69 10.78 14.38
CA TYR A 85 12.73 11.85 14.07
C TYR A 85 13.22 13.26 14.44
N ALA A 86 14.47 13.38 14.90
CA ALA A 86 15.08 14.62 15.35
C ALA A 86 14.25 15.36 16.44
N ASN A 87 13.51 14.57 17.23
CA ASN A 87 12.74 15.01 18.40
C ASN A 87 12.80 13.87 19.44
N PRO A 88 13.96 13.63 20.07
CA PRO A 88 14.17 12.44 20.90
C PRO A 88 13.26 12.41 22.15
N ASP A 89 12.91 13.57 22.70
CA ASP A 89 12.13 13.66 23.93
C ASP A 89 10.67 13.24 23.73
N VAL A 90 10.10 13.50 22.54
CA VAL A 90 8.69 13.19 22.25
C VAL A 90 8.54 12.03 21.27
N LEU A 91 9.31 12.00 20.18
CA LEU A 91 9.10 11.08 19.04
C LEU A 91 10.13 9.94 18.96
N GLY A 92 11.36 10.16 19.43
CA GLY A 92 12.41 9.15 19.39
C GLY A 92 12.80 8.67 17.99
N SER A 93 12.85 7.36 17.81
CA SER A 93 13.26 6.66 16.59
C SER A 93 12.36 5.47 16.24
N SER A 94 12.46 5.01 14.99
CA SER A 94 11.84 3.77 14.53
C SER A 94 12.80 2.81 13.83
N TYR A 95 12.48 1.53 13.93
CA TYR A 95 13.21 0.41 13.35
C TYR A 95 12.21 -0.40 12.51
N ASN A 96 12.42 -0.42 11.20
CA ASN A 96 11.39 -0.82 10.25
C ASN A 96 11.88 -2.02 9.43
N PHE A 97 11.16 -3.14 9.48
CA PHE A 97 11.41 -4.28 8.62
C PHE A 97 10.36 -4.35 7.52
N ILE A 98 10.82 -4.25 6.28
CA ILE A 98 10.00 -3.90 5.12
C ILE A 98 10.15 -4.98 4.05
N TYR A 99 9.02 -5.42 3.48
CA TYR A 99 8.98 -6.08 2.18
C TYR A 99 8.58 -5.07 1.11
N PHE A 100 9.21 -5.13 -0.06
CA PHE A 100 8.90 -4.23 -1.16
C PHE A 100 8.78 -4.93 -2.51
N VAL A 101 7.98 -4.31 -3.38
CA VAL A 101 7.85 -4.63 -4.80
C VAL A 101 8.11 -3.37 -5.61
N GLU A 102 8.99 -3.46 -6.59
CA GLU A 102 9.48 -2.33 -7.38
C GLU A 102 9.46 -2.66 -8.88
N PRO A 103 8.33 -2.46 -9.57
CA PRO A 103 8.27 -2.48 -11.04
C PRO A 103 9.12 -1.39 -11.69
N TYR A 104 9.85 -1.75 -12.74
CA TYR A 104 10.61 -0.84 -13.59
C TYR A 104 9.78 -0.43 -14.81
N PHE A 105 9.54 0.87 -14.96
CA PHE A 105 8.87 1.43 -16.13
C PHE A 105 9.81 1.55 -17.33
N THR A 106 11.10 1.76 -17.07
CA THR A 106 12.16 1.74 -18.09
C THR A 106 13.24 0.72 -17.70
N TYR A 107 13.73 -0.04 -18.67
CA TYR A 107 14.70 -1.12 -18.41
C TYR A 107 15.79 -1.28 -19.48
N GLN A 108 15.67 -0.57 -20.61
CA GLN A 108 16.59 -0.69 -21.75
C GLN A 108 17.84 0.19 -21.59
N SER A 109 17.72 1.30 -20.86
CA SER A 109 18.79 2.23 -20.54
C SER A 109 19.49 1.90 -19.22
N SER A 110 20.67 2.51 -18.99
CA SER A 110 21.36 2.49 -17.70
C SER A 110 20.56 3.16 -16.60
N LEU A 111 19.86 4.25 -16.91
CA LEU A 111 18.88 4.89 -16.02
C LEU A 111 17.53 4.16 -16.09
N LYS A 112 17.04 3.70 -14.94
CA LYS A 112 15.78 2.95 -14.80
C LYS A 112 14.85 3.68 -13.84
N PHE A 113 13.67 4.02 -14.31
CA PHE A 113 12.62 4.64 -13.50
C PHE A 113 11.69 3.57 -12.94
N SER A 114 11.33 3.69 -11.66
CA SER A 114 10.49 2.72 -10.97
C SER A 114 9.54 3.37 -9.97
N LEU A 115 8.45 2.65 -9.68
CA LEU A 115 7.60 2.90 -8.53
C LEU A 115 7.77 1.72 -7.58
N ARG A 116 8.01 2.00 -6.30
CA ARG A 116 8.16 0.98 -5.26
C ARG A 116 7.01 1.10 -4.27
N GLY A 117 6.29 0.01 -4.06
CA GLY A 117 5.37 -0.15 -2.93
C GLY A 117 6.06 -0.94 -1.82
N SER A 118 5.93 -0.46 -0.58
CA SER A 118 6.59 -1.03 0.59
C SER A 118 5.58 -1.23 1.72
N ILE A 119 5.65 -2.38 2.38
CA ILE A 119 4.85 -2.73 3.56
C ILE A 119 5.76 -3.40 4.59
N GLY A 120 5.55 -3.12 5.87
CA GLY A 120 6.43 -3.64 6.91
C GLY A 120 5.85 -3.54 8.30
N GLY A 121 6.63 -4.06 9.25
CA GLY A 121 6.45 -3.83 10.67
C GLY A 121 7.45 -2.79 11.17
N THR A 122 7.05 -2.03 12.17
CA THR A 122 7.84 -1.01 12.82
C THR A 122 7.90 -1.29 14.31
N TYR A 123 9.10 -1.19 14.89
CA TYR A 123 9.30 -0.97 16.32
C TYR A 123 9.62 0.52 16.57
N LEU A 124 8.89 1.14 17.50
CA LEU A 124 9.05 2.51 17.97
C LEU A 124 9.66 2.46 19.37
N ASP A 125 10.75 3.18 19.60
CA ASP A 125 11.38 3.23 20.92
C ASP A 125 10.62 4.16 21.90
N THR A 126 9.91 5.14 21.37
CA THR A 126 9.23 6.19 22.11
C THR A 126 7.77 6.24 21.71
N ILE A 127 6.87 6.20 22.70
CA ILE A 127 5.43 6.18 22.51
C ILE A 127 4.76 7.16 23.48
N PHE A 128 3.47 7.42 23.24
CA PHE A 128 2.58 8.12 24.13
C PHE A 128 2.54 7.48 25.52
N ASP A 129 2.61 8.33 26.54
CA ASP A 129 2.34 7.98 27.92
C ASP A 129 1.68 9.19 28.59
N GLU A 130 0.55 8.99 29.27
CA GLU A 130 -0.26 10.10 29.79
C GLU A 130 0.49 10.95 30.84
N GLU A 131 1.42 10.35 31.58
CA GLU A 131 2.16 11.04 32.64
C GLU A 131 3.51 11.55 32.15
N THR A 132 4.23 10.75 31.36
CA THR A 132 5.64 10.98 31.03
C THR A 132 5.88 11.46 29.60
N ASN A 133 4.96 11.21 28.66
CA ASN A 133 5.07 11.68 27.26
C ASN A 133 3.68 11.97 26.64
N PRO A 134 2.90 12.89 27.21
CA PRO A 134 1.54 13.18 26.74
C PRO A 134 1.52 13.85 25.36
N ASP A 135 2.65 14.41 24.90
CA ASP A 135 2.73 15.11 23.62
C ASP A 135 2.81 14.15 22.41
N ASN A 136 3.21 12.90 22.60
CA ASN A 136 3.35 11.93 21.50
C ASN A 136 2.00 11.31 21.09
N VAL A 137 1.07 12.13 20.61
CA VAL A 137 -0.26 11.68 20.15
C VAL A 137 -0.22 10.87 18.84
N LEU A 138 0.97 10.65 18.27
CA LEU A 138 1.16 9.90 17.02
C LEU A 138 1.13 8.40 17.25
N PHE A 139 1.74 7.92 18.34
CA PHE A 139 2.05 6.50 18.55
C PHE A 139 1.71 6.03 19.97
N SER A 140 0.80 5.08 20.12
CA SER A 140 0.43 4.50 21.42
C SER A 140 0.92 3.08 21.67
N THR A 141 1.64 2.49 20.71
CA THR A 141 2.16 1.11 20.76
C THR A 141 3.58 1.05 20.22
N HIS A 142 4.44 0.28 20.90
CA HIS A 142 5.82 0.06 20.42
C HIS A 142 5.86 -0.67 19.08
N PHE A 143 4.87 -1.51 18.77
CA PHE A 143 4.76 -2.16 17.47
C PHE A 143 3.67 -1.51 16.64
N SER A 144 3.98 -1.19 15.39
CA SER A 144 3.11 -0.54 14.42
C SER A 144 3.37 -1.08 13.01
N PHE A 145 2.55 -0.66 12.04
CA PHE A 145 2.72 -0.98 10.63
C PHE A 145 3.44 0.15 9.90
N TYR A 146 4.28 -0.24 8.94
CA TYR A 146 4.95 0.65 8.00
C TYR A 146 4.33 0.52 6.62
N LEU A 147 4.01 1.64 5.99
CA LEU A 147 3.64 1.71 4.59
C LEU A 147 4.46 2.79 3.90
N ALA A 148 4.95 2.51 2.69
CA ALA A 148 5.54 3.56 1.87
C ALA A 148 5.30 3.36 0.38
N LEU A 149 5.28 4.49 -0.32
CA LEU A 149 5.30 4.58 -1.77
C LEU A 149 6.52 5.42 -2.19
N SER A 150 7.33 4.91 -3.10
CA SER A 150 8.55 5.59 -3.54
C SER A 150 8.64 5.67 -5.06
N LEU A 151 8.99 6.85 -5.57
CA LEU A 151 9.45 7.03 -6.94
C LEU A 151 10.97 6.93 -6.95
N ASN A 152 11.56 6.09 -7.80
CA ASN A 152 13.01 5.88 -7.82
C ASN A 152 13.61 6.07 -9.22
N LEU A 153 14.82 6.61 -9.21
CA LEU A 153 15.75 6.66 -10.31
C LEU A 153 16.93 5.76 -9.96
N ASN A 154 17.10 4.69 -10.73
CA ASN A 154 18.15 3.69 -10.54
C ASN A 154 19.14 3.79 -11.72
N TYR A 155 20.30 4.39 -11.50
CA TYR A 155 21.33 4.56 -12.52
C TYR A 155 22.39 3.46 -12.41
N HIS A 156 22.41 2.52 -13.35
CA HIS A 156 23.44 1.50 -13.45
C HIS A 156 24.74 2.11 -13.96
N ILE A 157 25.73 2.26 -13.07
CA ILE A 157 27.09 2.69 -13.43
C ILE A 157 27.74 1.59 -14.28
N ASN A 158 27.58 0.34 -13.87
CA ASN A 158 28.07 -0.84 -14.58
C ASN A 158 27.26 -2.09 -14.17
N ASN A 159 27.74 -3.29 -14.54
CA ASN A 159 27.07 -4.56 -14.22
C ASN A 159 27.11 -4.93 -12.72
N ASN A 160 27.82 -4.15 -11.93
CA ASN A 160 28.17 -4.47 -10.55
C ASN A 160 27.68 -3.42 -9.56
N TYR A 161 27.37 -2.20 -10.01
CA TYR A 161 26.94 -1.10 -9.17
C TYR A 161 25.85 -0.26 -9.82
N ALA A 162 24.87 0.15 -9.03
CA ALA A 162 23.90 1.16 -9.40
C ALA A 162 23.78 2.22 -8.29
N LEU A 163 23.51 3.47 -8.68
CA LEU A 163 23.12 4.54 -7.77
C LEU A 163 21.60 4.66 -7.75
N ASN A 164 21.06 4.98 -6.59
CA ASN A 164 19.63 5.14 -6.38
C ASN A 164 19.35 6.55 -5.86
N LEU A 165 18.39 7.24 -6.47
CA LEU A 165 17.77 8.44 -5.94
C LEU A 165 16.27 8.19 -5.83
N SER A 166 15.69 8.48 -4.67
CA SER A 166 14.27 8.22 -4.44
C SER A 166 13.57 9.36 -3.72
N ALA A 167 12.31 9.60 -4.10
CA ALA A 167 11.35 10.36 -3.33
C ALA A 167 10.37 9.39 -2.70
N ASN A 168 10.26 9.39 -1.38
CA ASN A 168 9.50 8.42 -0.59
C ASN A 168 8.43 9.14 0.20
N TYR A 169 7.22 8.60 0.20
CA TYR A 169 6.17 8.96 1.13
C TYR A 169 5.99 7.81 2.13
N ASN A 170 6.32 8.06 3.40
CA ASN A 170 6.29 7.04 4.44
C ASN A 170 5.14 7.31 5.42
N HIS A 171 4.53 6.24 5.91
CA HIS A 171 3.47 6.25 6.90
C HIS A 171 3.68 5.18 7.96
N ILE A 172 3.53 5.55 9.23
CA ILE A 172 3.54 4.62 10.37
C ILE A 172 2.28 4.83 11.21
N SER A 173 1.56 3.75 11.50
CA SER A 173 0.43 3.74 12.43
C SER A 173 0.15 2.33 12.95
N ASN A 174 -0.59 2.20 14.05
CA ASN A 174 -1.03 0.91 14.58
C ASN A 174 -2.38 0.45 14.02
N GLY A 175 -2.89 1.10 12.96
CA GLY A 175 -4.18 0.79 12.36
C GLY A 175 -5.40 1.06 13.26
N GLY A 176 -5.24 1.87 14.31
CA GLY A 176 -6.31 2.20 15.25
C GLY A 176 -6.52 1.17 16.37
N GLN A 177 -5.56 0.27 16.59
CA GLN A 177 -5.64 -0.76 17.63
C GLN A 177 -5.63 -0.18 19.05
N LYS A 178 -4.98 0.97 19.26
CA LYS A 178 -4.94 1.69 20.52
C LYS A 178 -4.88 3.20 20.23
N GLN A 179 -5.59 4.00 21.03
CA GLN A 179 -5.52 5.45 20.99
C GLN A 179 -4.55 5.99 22.04
N PRO A 180 -3.92 7.16 21.82
CA PRO A 180 -3.98 7.96 20.59
C PRO A 180 -3.21 7.31 19.43
N ASN A 181 -3.70 7.45 18.20
CA ASN A 181 -3.02 7.00 16.99
C ASN A 181 -3.36 7.95 15.83
N LYS A 182 -2.78 9.15 15.85
CA LYS A 182 -2.85 10.05 14.68
C LYS A 182 -2.02 9.50 13.52
N GLY A 183 -0.98 8.71 13.81
CA GLY A 183 -0.06 8.15 12.82
C GLY A 183 0.84 9.22 12.20
N MET A 184 2.03 8.83 11.76
CA MET A 184 3.01 9.78 11.21
C MET A 184 3.09 9.65 9.69
N ASN A 185 2.92 10.76 8.98
CA ASN A 185 3.22 10.89 7.55
C ASN A 185 4.49 11.71 7.38
N PHE A 186 5.54 11.13 6.79
CA PHE A 186 6.83 11.80 6.66
C PHE A 186 7.50 11.50 5.31
N PRO A 187 7.44 12.44 4.37
CA PRO A 187 8.18 12.34 3.11
C PRO A 187 9.69 12.41 3.34
N THR A 188 10.45 11.63 2.58
CA THR A 188 11.92 11.67 2.60
C THR A 188 12.48 11.62 1.17
N LEU A 189 13.59 12.32 0.94
CA LEU A 189 14.48 12.05 -0.17
C LEU A 189 15.55 11.06 0.30
N SER A 190 15.95 10.14 -0.58
CA SER A 190 17.02 9.21 -0.27
C SER A 190 17.97 9.01 -1.42
N ILE A 191 19.25 8.88 -1.09
CA ILE A 191 20.32 8.52 -2.03
C ILE A 191 21.00 7.25 -1.54
N GLY A 192 21.44 6.40 -2.46
CA GLY A 192 22.19 5.21 -2.09
C GLY A 192 22.87 4.50 -3.26
N VAL A 193 23.46 3.35 -2.92
CA VAL A 193 24.20 2.52 -3.85
C VAL A 193 23.80 1.05 -3.66
N ASP A 194 23.63 0.36 -4.77
CA ASP A 194 23.41 -1.08 -4.84
C ASP A 194 24.66 -1.79 -5.37
N ARG A 195 25.11 -2.83 -4.67
CA ARG A 195 26.01 -3.87 -5.20
C ARG A 195 25.17 -4.93 -5.91
N ILE A 196 25.53 -5.23 -7.16
CA ILE A 196 24.81 -6.17 -8.04
C ILE A 196 25.65 -7.44 -8.24
N ILE A 197 25.01 -8.59 -8.03
CA ILE A 197 25.59 -9.92 -8.23
C ILE A 197 24.82 -10.63 -9.34
N ASN A 198 25.56 -11.22 -10.28
CA ASN A 198 25.03 -11.93 -11.46
C ASN A 198 24.06 -11.07 -12.28
N TYR A 199 24.49 -9.87 -12.66
CA TYR A 199 23.67 -8.99 -13.49
C TYR A 199 23.43 -9.61 -14.87
N THR A 200 22.15 -9.78 -15.20
CA THR A 200 21.73 -10.22 -16.53
C THR A 200 21.10 -9.04 -17.25
N PRO A 201 21.65 -8.62 -18.41
CA PRO A 201 21.04 -7.55 -19.21
C PRO A 201 19.58 -7.87 -19.55
N LEU A 202 18.71 -6.89 -19.30
CA LEU A 202 17.27 -7.03 -19.51
C LEU A 202 16.95 -6.95 -21.02
N LYS A 203 16.41 -8.04 -21.56
CA LYS A 203 16.00 -8.12 -22.97
C LYS A 203 14.53 -7.76 -23.14
N PRO A 204 14.12 -7.15 -24.28
CA PRO A 204 12.71 -7.01 -24.60
C PRO A 204 12.00 -8.37 -24.61
N LYS A 205 10.81 -8.44 -24.02
CA LYS A 205 9.96 -9.64 -24.12
C LYS A 205 9.17 -9.66 -25.43
N PRO A 206 8.92 -10.85 -26.00
CA PRO A 206 8.08 -11.03 -27.19
C PRO A 206 6.71 -10.35 -27.09
N SER A 207 6.14 -9.96 -28.24
CA SER A 207 4.84 -9.27 -28.34
C SER A 207 3.67 -10.12 -27.82
N GLU A 208 3.77 -11.44 -27.91
CA GLU A 208 2.73 -12.38 -27.51
C GLU A 208 2.55 -12.35 -25.99
N LEU A 209 3.65 -12.14 -25.25
CA LEU A 209 3.64 -11.93 -23.80
C LEU A 209 3.04 -10.59 -23.39
N LYS A 210 2.66 -9.71 -24.33
CA LYS A 210 2.10 -8.38 -24.09
C LYS A 210 0.58 -8.28 -24.33
N GLN A 211 -0.06 -9.40 -24.67
CA GLN A 211 -1.50 -9.46 -24.89
C GLN A 211 -2.26 -9.31 -23.56
N TYR A 212 -3.31 -8.48 -23.56
CA TYR A 212 -4.22 -8.27 -22.44
C TYR A 212 -5.63 -8.06 -22.99
N SER A 213 -6.65 -8.49 -22.23
CA SER A 213 -8.04 -8.26 -22.61
C SER A 213 -8.41 -6.79 -22.41
N ARG A 214 -9.05 -6.19 -23.41
CA ARG A 214 -9.71 -4.88 -23.33
C ARG A 214 -11.22 -5.01 -23.10
N ALA A 215 -11.72 -6.22 -22.88
CA ALA A 215 -13.12 -6.44 -22.57
C ALA A 215 -13.51 -5.75 -21.25
N TRP A 216 -14.79 -5.39 -21.15
CA TRP A 216 -15.34 -4.95 -19.88
C TRP A 216 -15.36 -6.13 -18.92
N SER A 217 -15.04 -5.88 -17.65
CA SER A 217 -15.33 -6.81 -16.56
C SER A 217 -16.34 -6.15 -15.64
N TYR A 218 -17.28 -6.91 -15.12
CA TYR A 218 -18.28 -6.45 -14.18
C TYR A 218 -17.97 -6.98 -12.79
N TYR A 219 -18.37 -6.28 -11.74
CA TYR A 219 -18.24 -6.78 -10.39
C TYR A 219 -19.50 -6.55 -9.59
N LEU A 220 -19.73 -7.41 -8.62
CA LEU A 220 -20.73 -7.27 -7.59
C LEU A 220 -20.11 -7.71 -6.26
N GLY A 221 -20.50 -7.08 -5.16
CA GLY A 221 -19.97 -7.44 -3.86
C GLY A 221 -20.71 -6.80 -2.70
N SER A 222 -20.20 -7.08 -1.51
CA SER A 222 -20.63 -6.50 -0.25
C SER A 222 -19.43 -5.96 0.51
N PHE A 223 -19.71 -5.05 1.44
CA PHE A 223 -18.71 -4.50 2.33
C PHE A 223 -19.27 -4.28 3.73
N ALA A 224 -18.37 -4.29 4.71
CA ALA A 224 -18.71 -4.04 6.10
C ALA A 224 -17.59 -3.29 6.82
N SER A 225 -17.98 -2.55 7.86
CA SER A 225 -17.06 -1.84 8.75
C SER A 225 -17.62 -1.80 10.18
N LEU A 226 -16.74 -1.51 11.13
CA LEU A 226 -17.07 -1.11 12.48
C LEU A 226 -16.65 0.36 12.64
N ARG A 227 -17.63 1.25 12.82
CA ARG A 227 -17.43 2.69 12.93
C ARG A 227 -17.80 3.17 14.31
N SER A 228 -16.92 3.95 14.92
CA SER A 228 -17.21 4.64 16.18
C SER A 228 -18.22 5.77 15.93
N SER A 229 -19.23 5.89 16.80
CA SER A 229 -20.16 7.04 16.84
C SER A 229 -19.53 8.30 17.44
N ASP A 230 -18.44 8.18 18.19
CA ASP A 230 -17.79 9.31 18.87
C ASP A 230 -16.26 9.18 18.83
N ARG A 231 -15.57 10.15 18.22
CA ARG A 231 -14.11 10.07 18.01
C ARG A 231 -13.30 10.43 19.28
N GLU A 232 -13.96 10.90 20.34
CA GLU A 232 -13.30 11.49 21.52
C GLU A 232 -13.65 10.84 22.87
N ALA A 233 -14.61 9.92 22.95
CA ALA A 233 -14.95 9.20 24.19
C ALA A 233 -15.16 7.69 23.92
N GLU A 234 -15.00 6.85 24.95
CA GLU A 234 -15.13 5.37 24.92
C GLU A 234 -16.22 4.88 23.94
N SER A 235 -15.81 4.63 22.71
CA SER A 235 -16.79 4.50 21.63
C SER A 235 -17.30 3.07 21.52
N THR A 236 -18.62 2.90 21.58
CA THR A 236 -19.24 1.68 21.08
C THR A 236 -19.12 1.68 19.55
N ASN A 237 -18.45 0.65 19.02
CA ASN A 237 -18.36 0.44 17.58
C ASN A 237 -19.72 0.00 17.04
N HIS A 238 -20.23 0.69 16.03
CA HIS A 238 -21.47 0.35 15.34
C HIS A 238 -21.17 -0.23 13.96
N PRO A 239 -21.96 -1.22 13.51
CA PRO A 239 -21.79 -1.78 12.19
C PRO A 239 -22.14 -0.77 11.09
N LEU A 240 -21.45 -0.92 9.96
CA LEU A 240 -21.84 -0.36 8.67
C LEU A 240 -21.81 -1.52 7.69
N ILE A 241 -22.88 -1.69 6.91
CA ILE A 241 -22.95 -2.73 5.87
C ILE A 241 -23.47 -2.16 4.56
N GLY A 242 -22.95 -2.66 3.45
CA GLY A 242 -23.36 -2.19 2.13
C GLY A 242 -23.13 -3.19 1.01
N GLY A 243 -23.71 -2.85 -0.14
CA GLY A 243 -23.56 -3.55 -1.41
C GLY A 243 -22.98 -2.64 -2.46
N LEU A 244 -22.22 -3.22 -3.40
CA LEU A 244 -21.65 -2.51 -4.53
C LEU A 244 -21.73 -3.32 -5.82
N GLY A 245 -21.78 -2.62 -6.94
CA GLY A 245 -21.66 -3.23 -8.26
C GLY A 245 -21.14 -2.24 -9.28
N GLY A 246 -20.51 -2.72 -10.34
CA GLY A 246 -19.95 -1.82 -11.34
C GLY A 246 -19.22 -2.52 -12.47
N ALA A 247 -18.47 -1.73 -13.22
CA ALA A 247 -17.73 -2.17 -14.39
C ALA A 247 -16.30 -1.61 -14.40
N LEU A 248 -15.37 -2.43 -14.86
CA LEU A 248 -13.95 -2.13 -15.09
C LEU A 248 -13.69 -2.19 -16.58
N LYS A 249 -13.12 -1.12 -17.13
CA LYS A 249 -12.65 -1.06 -18.52
C LYS A 249 -11.14 -0.89 -18.54
N PRO A 250 -10.37 -1.96 -18.82
CA PRO A 250 -8.95 -1.85 -19.08
C PRO A 250 -8.71 -0.96 -20.30
N LEU A 251 -7.94 0.12 -20.14
CA LEU A 251 -7.50 0.99 -21.24
C LEU A 251 -6.12 0.57 -21.73
N SER A 252 -5.26 0.22 -20.79
CA SER A 252 -3.92 -0.31 -20.99
C SER A 252 -3.73 -1.57 -20.14
N ARG A 253 -2.50 -2.06 -20.11
CA ARG A 253 -2.13 -3.26 -19.34
C ARG A 253 -2.23 -3.07 -17.82
N ILE A 254 -2.03 -1.84 -17.36
CA ILE A 254 -2.03 -1.47 -15.94
C ILE A 254 -3.19 -0.52 -15.66
N ASN A 255 -3.43 0.45 -16.53
CA ASN A 255 -4.43 1.50 -16.31
C ASN A 255 -5.78 1.11 -16.92
N GLY A 256 -6.86 1.44 -16.22
CA GLY A 256 -8.21 1.37 -16.75
C GLY A 256 -9.11 2.39 -16.07
N ILE A 257 -10.31 2.53 -16.61
CA ILE A 257 -11.38 3.33 -15.99
C ILE A 257 -12.40 2.40 -15.36
N ASN A 258 -13.11 2.90 -14.37
CA ASN A 258 -14.16 2.15 -13.70
C ASN A 258 -15.34 3.06 -13.41
N LEU A 259 -16.52 2.45 -13.36
CA LEU A 259 -17.73 3.08 -12.86
C LEU A 259 -18.45 2.08 -11.95
N GLY A 260 -19.23 2.58 -11.01
CA GLY A 260 -19.95 1.72 -10.08
C GLY A 260 -21.07 2.44 -9.36
N ILE A 261 -21.85 1.64 -8.66
CA ILE A 261 -22.89 2.05 -7.74
C ILE A 261 -22.65 1.36 -6.41
N GLU A 262 -23.04 2.02 -5.34
CA GLU A 262 -22.97 1.47 -3.99
C GLU A 262 -24.06 2.05 -3.12
N PHE A 263 -24.45 1.28 -2.12
CA PHE A 263 -25.44 1.63 -1.12
C PHE A 263 -25.05 1.00 0.20
N TRP A 264 -25.33 1.69 1.30
CA TRP A 264 -25.02 1.20 2.63
C TRP A 264 -25.96 1.78 3.68
N TYR A 265 -26.01 1.10 4.81
CA TYR A 265 -26.66 1.56 6.02
C TYR A 265 -25.62 1.63 7.13
N ASP A 266 -25.57 2.77 7.82
CA ASP A 266 -24.61 3.06 8.88
C ASP A 266 -25.31 3.25 10.23
N TRP A 267 -25.14 2.30 11.16
CA TRP A 267 -25.73 2.41 12.49
C TRP A 267 -25.05 3.46 13.38
N SER A 268 -23.83 3.89 13.06
CA SER A 268 -23.20 5.01 13.77
C SER A 268 -23.85 6.34 13.40
N ASP A 269 -24.26 6.51 12.14
CA ASP A 269 -25.03 7.67 11.71
C ASP A 269 -26.42 7.64 12.37
N LEU A 270 -27.08 6.49 12.46
CA LEU A 270 -28.35 6.35 13.19
C LEU A 270 -28.23 6.86 14.64
N LYS A 271 -27.16 6.48 15.33
CA LYS A 271 -26.93 6.93 16.71
C LYS A 271 -26.68 8.43 16.80
N GLN A 272 -25.96 9.02 15.86
CA GLN A 272 -25.79 10.47 15.80
C GLN A 272 -27.12 11.20 15.51
N VAL A 273 -27.96 10.65 14.61
CA VAL A 273 -29.30 11.18 14.34
C VAL A 273 -30.14 11.17 15.62
N GLU A 274 -30.16 10.05 16.36
CA GLU A 274 -30.88 9.91 17.63
C GLU A 274 -30.35 10.86 18.71
N GLN A 275 -29.02 10.95 18.87
CA GLN A 275 -28.37 11.78 19.90
C GLN A 275 -28.56 13.29 19.64
N GLN A 276 -28.50 13.70 18.37
CA GLN A 276 -28.64 15.11 17.97
C GLN A 276 -30.09 15.48 17.66
N ASN A 277 -31.05 14.54 17.81
CA ASN A 277 -32.47 14.71 17.50
C ASN A 277 -32.71 15.26 16.08
N LEU A 278 -32.02 14.68 15.10
CA LEU A 278 -32.09 15.06 13.69
C LEU A 278 -33.17 14.24 12.96
N ASP A 279 -33.70 14.79 11.86
CA ASP A 279 -34.59 14.07 10.93
C ASP A 279 -33.81 13.66 9.67
N ASP A 280 -33.00 12.60 9.81
CA ASP A 280 -32.12 12.11 8.76
C ASP A 280 -32.20 10.58 8.62
N SER A 281 -32.06 10.08 7.40
CA SER A 281 -31.92 8.65 7.14
C SER A 281 -30.46 8.21 7.23
N SER A 282 -30.20 7.10 7.90
CA SER A 282 -28.86 6.45 7.95
C SER A 282 -28.52 5.61 6.71
N PHE A 283 -29.37 5.70 5.68
CA PHE A 283 -29.14 5.05 4.38
C PHE A 283 -28.45 6.01 3.41
N SER A 284 -27.38 5.53 2.79
CA SER A 284 -26.63 6.26 1.79
C SER A 284 -26.51 5.46 0.49
N SER A 285 -26.46 6.17 -0.62
CA SER A 285 -26.21 5.58 -1.94
C SER A 285 -25.41 6.55 -2.81
N ALA A 286 -24.58 6.02 -3.69
CA ALA A 286 -23.70 6.83 -4.52
C ALA A 286 -23.39 6.19 -5.87
N LEU A 287 -23.11 7.06 -6.84
CA LEU A 287 -22.48 6.69 -8.11
C LEU A 287 -20.99 6.97 -8.01
N THR A 288 -20.16 6.05 -8.50
CA THR A 288 -18.70 6.17 -8.51
C THR A 288 -18.16 6.15 -9.93
N LEU A 289 -17.16 6.98 -10.19
CA LEU A 289 -16.40 7.01 -11.44
C LEU A 289 -14.92 7.21 -11.09
N GLY A 290 -14.03 6.47 -11.74
CA GLY A 290 -12.63 6.56 -11.40
C GLY A 290 -11.66 5.88 -12.33
N HIS A 291 -10.42 5.90 -11.88
CA HIS A 291 -9.28 5.22 -12.47
C HIS A 291 -8.95 3.97 -11.64
N HIS A 292 -8.43 2.92 -12.30
CA HIS A 292 -7.89 1.76 -11.60
C HIS A 292 -6.55 1.33 -12.18
N PHE A 293 -5.65 0.93 -11.27
CA PHE A 293 -4.47 0.14 -11.60
C PHE A 293 -4.81 -1.34 -11.45
N HIS A 294 -4.41 -2.16 -12.40
CA HIS A 294 -4.53 -3.61 -12.39
C HIS A 294 -3.14 -4.23 -12.61
N VAL A 295 -2.62 -4.91 -11.58
CA VAL A 295 -1.29 -5.51 -11.59
C VAL A 295 -1.40 -6.95 -11.08
N GLY A 296 -1.38 -7.91 -11.99
CA GLY A 296 -1.54 -9.33 -11.69
C GLY A 296 -2.91 -9.65 -11.10
N ASN A 297 -2.95 -9.86 -9.79
CA ASN A 297 -4.19 -10.10 -9.02
C ASN A 297 -4.60 -8.89 -8.18
N PHE A 298 -3.82 -7.81 -8.21
CA PHE A 298 -4.09 -6.61 -7.43
C PHE A 298 -4.84 -5.58 -8.26
N TYR A 299 -5.84 -4.96 -7.65
CA TYR A 299 -6.53 -3.80 -8.15
C TYR A 299 -6.42 -2.67 -7.14
N PHE A 300 -6.01 -1.49 -7.60
CA PHE A 300 -6.10 -0.27 -6.80
C PHE A 300 -6.98 0.72 -7.55
N LEU A 301 -8.12 1.06 -6.98
CA LEU A 301 -9.11 1.97 -7.54
C LEU A 301 -9.03 3.32 -6.83
N GLN A 302 -9.04 4.40 -7.60
CA GLN A 302 -9.16 5.78 -7.15
C GLN A 302 -10.40 6.35 -7.82
N GLN A 303 -11.45 6.60 -7.05
CA GLN A 303 -12.75 7.00 -7.59
C GLN A 303 -13.23 8.27 -6.90
N PHE A 304 -14.01 9.04 -7.63
CA PHE A 304 -14.89 10.04 -7.07
C PHE A 304 -16.28 9.44 -6.96
N GLY A 305 -16.91 9.65 -5.82
CA GLY A 305 -18.27 9.22 -5.56
C GLY A 305 -19.18 10.40 -5.30
N ILE A 306 -20.35 10.40 -5.95
CA ILE A 306 -21.38 11.42 -5.80
C ILE A 306 -22.59 10.76 -5.15
N TYR A 307 -23.00 11.30 -4.00
CA TYR A 307 -24.18 10.82 -3.29
C TYR A 307 -25.45 11.03 -4.09
N ALA A 308 -26.25 9.97 -4.23
CA ALA A 308 -27.65 10.05 -4.61
C ALA A 308 -28.53 10.24 -3.36
N THR A 309 -28.22 9.55 -2.27
CA THR A 309 -28.83 9.73 -0.94
C THR A 309 -27.77 9.76 0.14
N ARG A 310 -27.97 10.56 1.19
CA ARG A 310 -27.14 10.61 2.40
C ARG A 310 -27.88 11.25 3.57
N PRO A 311 -27.48 11.01 4.84
CA PRO A 311 -27.88 11.84 5.98
C PRO A 311 -27.30 13.25 5.80
N LYS A 312 -28.14 14.24 5.48
CA LYS A 312 -27.68 15.56 5.02
C LYS A 312 -27.15 16.44 6.14
N ASN A 313 -27.65 16.24 7.35
CA ASN A 313 -27.27 16.99 8.54
C ASN A 313 -25.98 16.42 9.17
N ILE A 314 -25.69 15.14 8.97
CA ILE A 314 -24.43 14.50 9.41
C ILE A 314 -23.34 14.64 8.35
N GLN A 315 -23.67 14.37 7.08
CA GLN A 315 -22.75 14.46 5.96
C GLN A 315 -23.09 15.63 5.05
N SER A 316 -22.39 16.75 5.22
CA SER A 316 -22.60 17.94 4.41
C SER A 316 -22.09 17.79 2.96
N ASN A 317 -21.05 16.98 2.73
CA ASN A 317 -20.40 16.88 1.42
C ASN A 317 -21.19 15.99 0.44
N TRP A 318 -21.43 16.51 -0.76
CA TRP A 318 -22.03 15.75 -1.88
C TRP A 318 -21.04 14.82 -2.60
N LEU A 319 -19.75 15.12 -2.50
CA LEU A 319 -18.67 14.44 -3.21
C LEU A 319 -17.69 13.85 -2.20
N TYR A 320 -17.23 12.64 -2.46
CA TYR A 320 -16.15 12.01 -1.70
C TYR A 320 -15.14 11.32 -2.62
N GLN A 321 -13.97 11.04 -2.06
CA GLN A 321 -12.93 10.22 -2.67
C GLN A 321 -13.03 8.80 -2.13
N ARG A 322 -12.96 7.80 -3.02
CA ARG A 322 -12.90 6.38 -2.69
C ARG A 322 -11.55 5.84 -3.10
N TYR A 323 -10.82 5.25 -2.17
CA TYR A 323 -9.59 4.52 -2.44
C TYR A 323 -9.82 3.06 -2.08
N SER A 324 -9.83 2.17 -3.07
CA SER A 324 -10.07 0.73 -2.83
C SER A 324 -8.89 -0.11 -3.27
N PHE A 325 -8.51 -1.09 -2.45
CA PHE A 325 -7.50 -2.08 -2.76
C PHE A 325 -8.12 -3.47 -2.75
N TRP A 326 -8.05 -4.20 -3.86
CA TRP A 326 -8.59 -5.54 -4.00
C TRP A 326 -7.50 -6.54 -4.39
N TYR A 327 -7.58 -7.74 -3.84
CA TYR A 327 -6.76 -8.88 -4.19
C TYR A 327 -7.63 -10.04 -4.65
N ARG A 328 -7.43 -10.49 -5.88
CA ARG A 328 -8.10 -11.66 -6.45
C ARG A 328 -7.47 -12.95 -5.93
N ILE A 329 -8.20 -13.67 -5.07
CA ILE A 329 -7.73 -14.92 -4.43
C ILE A 329 -8.00 -16.13 -5.33
N ALA A 330 -9.18 -16.20 -5.92
CA ALA A 330 -9.61 -17.27 -6.83
C ALA A 330 -10.03 -16.65 -8.17
N ASN A 331 -10.34 -17.47 -9.19
CA ASN A 331 -10.59 -16.98 -10.56
C ASN A 331 -11.53 -15.77 -10.64
N ARG A 332 -12.56 -15.72 -9.80
CA ARG A 332 -13.55 -14.64 -9.80
C ARG A 332 -13.76 -13.97 -8.45
N TRP A 333 -13.24 -14.51 -7.36
CA TRP A 333 -13.40 -13.92 -6.03
C TRP A 333 -12.23 -13.01 -5.68
N ALA A 334 -12.54 -11.82 -5.17
CA ALA A 334 -11.58 -10.90 -4.62
C ALA A 334 -12.01 -10.45 -3.22
N ILE A 335 -11.02 -10.24 -2.36
CA ILE A 335 -11.20 -9.53 -1.08
C ILE A 335 -10.56 -8.17 -1.20
N GLY A 336 -10.96 -7.22 -0.36
CA GLY A 336 -10.33 -5.91 -0.37
C GLY A 336 -10.60 -5.10 0.86
N ALA A 337 -10.00 -3.92 0.89
CA ALA A 337 -10.33 -2.85 1.82
C ALA A 337 -10.53 -1.55 1.03
N SER A 338 -11.31 -0.63 1.57
CA SER A 338 -11.44 0.71 1.01
C SER A 338 -11.46 1.79 2.08
N LEU A 339 -11.28 3.03 1.64
CA LEU A 339 -11.36 4.24 2.46
C LEU A 339 -12.23 5.28 1.75
N ILE A 340 -13.18 5.88 2.48
CA ILE A 340 -13.79 7.16 2.12
C ILE A 340 -12.98 8.31 2.70
N ALA A 341 -12.72 9.33 1.88
CA ALA A 341 -12.12 10.57 2.33
C ALA A 341 -12.81 11.81 1.74
N TYR A 342 -12.77 12.91 2.50
CA TYR A 342 -13.22 14.24 2.09
C TYR A 342 -12.02 15.19 2.07
N GLY A 343 -11.35 15.25 0.92
CA GLY A 343 -10.16 16.09 0.74
C GLY A 343 -8.98 15.62 1.61
N ARG A 344 -8.84 16.19 2.80
CA ARG A 344 -7.76 15.86 3.75
C ARG A 344 -8.21 14.98 4.92
N THR A 345 -9.52 14.72 5.04
CA THR A 345 -10.09 14.01 6.18
C THR A 345 -10.52 12.62 5.75
N ALA A 346 -9.88 11.59 6.32
CA ALA A 346 -10.36 10.21 6.24
C ALA A 346 -11.64 10.06 7.09
N ASP A 347 -12.68 9.43 6.53
CA ASP A 347 -13.93 9.19 7.24
C ASP A 347 -13.95 7.79 7.86
N HIS A 348 -14.09 6.75 7.04
CA HIS A 348 -14.06 5.36 7.49
C HIS A 348 -13.44 4.43 6.45
N MET A 349 -12.90 3.32 6.94
CA MET A 349 -12.45 2.21 6.12
C MET A 349 -13.46 1.07 6.14
N ASP A 350 -13.52 0.26 5.10
CA ASP A 350 -14.41 -0.92 5.02
C ASP A 350 -13.68 -2.12 4.42
N GLY A 351 -14.04 -3.33 4.86
CA GLY A 351 -13.61 -4.59 4.26
C GLY A 351 -14.60 -5.04 3.20
N ARG A 352 -14.11 -5.57 2.06
CA ARG A 352 -14.91 -5.91 0.88
C ARG A 352 -14.76 -7.36 0.47
N LEU A 353 -15.85 -7.96 0.03
CA LEU A 353 -15.88 -9.23 -0.70
C LEU A 353 -16.53 -9.00 -2.06
N LEU A 354 -15.85 -9.41 -3.13
CA LEU A 354 -16.18 -9.06 -4.50
C LEU A 354 -16.17 -10.30 -5.38
N TYR A 355 -17.06 -10.32 -6.35
CA TYR A 355 -17.10 -11.30 -7.42
C TYR A 355 -16.98 -10.60 -8.78
N ILE A 356 -15.94 -10.94 -9.54
CA ILE A 356 -15.59 -10.33 -10.83
C ILE A 356 -16.03 -11.26 -11.98
N ILE A 357 -16.85 -10.71 -12.87
CA ILE A 357 -17.41 -11.34 -14.07
C ILE A 357 -16.65 -10.78 -15.27
N GLN A 358 -16.12 -11.65 -16.14
CA GLN A 358 -15.37 -11.26 -17.33
C GLN A 358 -16.19 -11.44 -18.61
#